data_AF-W4KI04-F1
#
_entry.id   AF-W4KI04-F1
#
_cell.length_a   1.000
_cell.length_b   1.000
_cell.length_c   1.000
_cell.angle_alpha   90.00
_cell.angle_beta   90.00
_cell.angle_gamma   90.00
#
_symmetry.space_group_name_H-M   'P 1'
#
loop_
_entity.id
_entity.type
_entity.pdbx_description
1 polymer ?
#
loop_
_entity_poly.entity_id
_entity_poly.type
_entity_poly.pdbx_seq_one_letter_code
_entity_poly.pdbx_strand_id
1 'polypeptide(L)'
;MTSFLENPKPTNNGAMLPLLHALIIELGLLSKFQGNKVAPKVAPKTVPSPFTLPELPRSLRQAKLLLKSHAFINIRDYLNARGDGFAALQKVLHPSRRSLVREIRTQPKKRVPLGWVKQSGLNVLLVSRY
;
A
#
# COMPACT_ATOMS: atom_id res chain seq x y z
N MET A 1 12.79 11.18 -5.01
CA MET A 1 12.13 10.34 -6.04
C MET A 1 10.68 10.03 -5.63
N THR A 2 9.77 11.02 -5.61
CA THR A 2 8.38 10.82 -5.12
C THR A 2 7.30 11.49 -5.98
N SER A 3 7.65 12.04 -7.15
CA SER A 3 6.71 12.78 -8.02
C SER A 3 5.55 11.93 -8.55
N PHE A 4 5.75 10.61 -8.72
CA PHE A 4 4.70 9.70 -9.20
C PHE A 4 3.52 9.51 -8.24
N LEU A 5 3.75 9.69 -6.94
CA LEU A 5 2.71 9.62 -5.91
C LEU A 5 2.04 10.98 -5.67
N GLU A 6 2.58 12.05 -6.27
CA GLU A 6 2.15 13.43 -6.07
C GLU A 6 0.95 13.78 -6.94
N ASN A 7 0.87 13.20 -8.13
CA ASN A 7 -0.30 13.23 -8.99
C ASN A 7 -0.44 11.93 -9.78
N PRO A 8 -0.86 10.83 -9.14
CA PRO A 8 -1.15 9.59 -9.85
C PRO A 8 -2.38 9.77 -10.75
N LYS A 9 -2.17 10.10 -12.04
CA LYS A 9 -3.23 10.04 -13.06
C LYS A 9 -3.38 8.59 -13.53
N PRO A 10 -4.47 7.88 -13.19
CA PRO A 10 -4.64 6.50 -13.59
C PRO A 10 -5.14 6.45 -15.04
N THR A 11 -4.25 6.72 -16.00
CA THR A 11 -4.65 6.70 -17.41
C THR A 11 -4.57 5.30 -18.04
N ASN A 12 -3.77 4.38 -17.48
CA ASN A 12 -3.53 3.05 -18.08
C ASN A 12 -3.17 1.97 -17.05
N ASN A 13 -3.58 0.72 -17.30
CA ASN A 13 -3.25 -0.46 -16.47
C ASN A 13 -1.74 -0.65 -16.26
N GLY A 14 -0.90 -0.24 -17.23
CA GLY A 14 0.56 -0.32 -17.15
C GLY A 14 1.19 0.63 -16.12
N ALA A 15 0.61 1.81 -15.89
CA ALA A 15 1.11 2.78 -14.90
C ALA A 15 0.67 2.44 -13.46
N MET A 16 -0.29 1.53 -13.31
CA MET A 16 -0.82 1.15 -12.00
C MET A 16 0.17 0.29 -11.21
N LEU A 17 0.93 -0.59 -11.87
CA LEU A 17 1.87 -1.49 -11.20
C LEU A 17 3.03 -0.75 -10.53
N PRO A 18 3.74 0.17 -11.21
CA PRO A 18 4.79 0.97 -10.57
C PRO A 18 4.25 1.90 -9.48
N LEU A 19 3.01 2.39 -9.62
CA LEU A 19 2.35 3.14 -8.54
C LEU A 19 2.13 2.28 -7.30
N LEU A 20 1.60 1.07 -7.47
CA LEU A 20 1.40 0.16 -6.33
C LEU A 20 2.73 -0.24 -5.71
N HIS A 21 3.78 -0.43 -6.51
CA HIS A 21 5.13 -0.66 -6.02
C HIS A 21 5.66 0.50 -5.20
N ALA A 22 5.55 1.73 -5.72
CA ALA A 22 5.95 2.93 -5.01
C ALA A 22 5.23 3.04 -3.65
N LEU A 23 3.93 2.75 -3.65
CA LEU A 23 3.10 2.78 -2.44
C LEU A 23 3.49 1.67 -1.45
N ILE A 24 3.80 0.46 -1.94
CA ILE A 24 4.32 -0.64 -1.10
C ILE A 24 5.66 -0.30 -0.46
N ILE A 25 6.56 0.37 -1.20
CA ILE A 25 7.85 0.83 -0.70
C ILE A 25 7.65 1.95 0.33
N GLU A 26 6.82 2.93 0.02
CA GLU A 26 6.56 4.09 0.87
C GLU A 26 5.89 3.71 2.21
N LEU A 27 5.00 2.72 2.19
CA LEU A 27 4.40 2.16 3.41
C LEU A 27 5.26 1.07 4.06
N GLY A 28 6.42 0.71 3.48
CA GLY A 28 7.35 -0.30 4.01
C GLY A 28 6.73 -1.68 4.17
N LEU A 29 5.78 -2.03 3.30
CA LEU A 29 5.04 -3.29 3.38
C LEU A 29 5.80 -4.48 2.74
N LEU A 30 7.01 -4.24 2.25
CA LEU A 30 7.90 -5.25 1.65
C LEU A 30 8.22 -6.40 2.61
N SER A 31 8.50 -6.09 3.88
CA SER A 31 8.77 -7.12 4.90
C SER A 31 7.57 -8.05 5.12
N LYS A 32 6.35 -7.49 5.04
CA LYS A 32 5.10 -8.27 5.18
C LYS A 32 4.83 -9.18 3.97
N PHE A 33 5.32 -8.81 2.79
CA PHE A 33 5.23 -9.66 1.60
C PHE A 33 6.12 -10.90 1.70
N GLN A 34 7.36 -10.74 2.16
CA GLN A 34 8.30 -11.85 2.29
C GLN A 34 7.86 -12.88 3.34
N GLY A 35 7.29 -12.43 4.47
CA GLY A 35 6.78 -13.33 5.50
C GLY A 35 5.59 -14.21 5.06
N ASN A 36 4.86 -13.82 4.01
CA ASN A 36 3.71 -14.56 3.49
C ASN A 36 4.06 -15.46 2.29
N LYS A 37 5.27 -15.32 1.73
CA LYS A 37 5.85 -16.38 0.89
C LYS A 37 6.38 -17.44 1.84
N VAL A 38 5.51 -18.41 2.14
CA VAL A 38 5.89 -19.68 2.78
C VAL A 38 7.24 -20.08 2.19
N ALA A 39 8.25 -20.21 3.05
CA ALA A 39 9.56 -20.69 2.68
C ALA A 39 9.40 -21.87 1.71
N PRO A 40 10.04 -21.86 0.53
CA PRO A 40 9.83 -22.92 -0.44
C PRO A 40 10.33 -24.23 0.16
N LYS A 41 9.40 -25.08 0.62
CA LYS A 41 9.67 -26.47 0.94
C LYS A 41 9.74 -27.21 -0.41
N VAL A 42 10.96 -27.33 -0.96
CA VAL A 42 11.36 -28.06 -2.19
C VAL A 42 10.91 -27.32 -3.48
N ALA A 43 11.71 -26.93 -4.49
CA ALA A 43 12.85 -27.55 -5.18
C ALA A 43 13.65 -26.46 -5.99
N PRO A 44 14.65 -26.78 -6.85
CA PRO A 44 16.07 -26.63 -6.60
C PRO A 44 16.79 -25.55 -7.45
N LYS A 45 18.03 -25.21 -7.05
CA LYS A 45 19.07 -24.47 -7.80
C LYS A 45 18.87 -22.97 -8.06
N THR A 46 19.05 -22.15 -7.03
CA THR A 46 19.93 -20.96 -7.15
C THR A 46 20.58 -20.74 -5.80
N VAL A 47 21.91 -20.65 -5.78
CA VAL A 47 22.74 -20.33 -4.62
C VAL A 47 22.11 -19.22 -3.75
N PRO A 48 22.15 -19.30 -2.41
CA PRO A 48 21.76 -18.20 -1.54
C PRO A 48 22.77 -17.07 -1.73
N SER A 49 22.54 -16.23 -2.73
CA SER A 49 23.27 -14.98 -2.91
C SER A 49 23.03 -14.14 -1.66
N PRO A 50 24.06 -13.60 -0.97
CA PRO A 50 23.88 -12.69 0.15
C PRO A 50 23.16 -11.39 -0.24
N PHE A 51 22.88 -11.20 -1.53
CA PHE A 51 22.11 -10.10 -2.12
C PHE A 51 20.72 -10.57 -2.57
N THR A 52 19.92 -11.14 -1.66
CA THR A 52 18.50 -11.42 -1.95
C THR A 52 17.73 -10.10 -1.92
N LEU A 53 17.48 -9.51 -3.08
CA LEU A 53 16.66 -8.31 -3.19
C LEU A 53 15.22 -8.61 -2.72
N PRO A 54 14.57 -7.70 -1.97
CA PRO A 54 13.19 -7.87 -1.57
C PRO A 54 12.31 -7.97 -2.82
N GLU A 55 11.66 -9.11 -2.98
CA GLU A 55 10.85 -9.39 -4.17
C GLU A 55 9.60 -8.52 -4.15
N LEU A 56 9.43 -7.64 -5.15
CA LEU A 56 8.19 -6.89 -5.32
C LEU A 56 7.13 -7.74 -6.04
N PRO A 57 5.84 -7.52 -5.76
CA PRO A 57 4.77 -8.26 -6.41
C PRO A 57 4.77 -8.02 -7.93
N ARG A 58 4.98 -9.07 -8.72
CA ARG A 58 5.14 -8.98 -10.18
C ARG A 58 3.81 -8.76 -10.93
N SER A 59 2.69 -8.81 -10.23
CA SER A 59 1.36 -8.63 -10.81
C SER A 59 0.53 -7.59 -10.06
N LEU A 60 -0.33 -6.89 -10.80
CA LEU A 60 -1.30 -5.94 -10.23
C LEU A 60 -2.17 -6.57 -9.14
N ARG A 61 -2.56 -7.84 -9.32
CA ARG A 61 -3.42 -8.56 -8.37
C ARG A 61 -2.70 -8.80 -7.05
N GLN A 62 -1.45 -9.24 -7.08
CA GLN A 62 -0.63 -9.43 -5.87
C GLN A 62 -0.40 -8.09 -5.15
N ALA A 63 -0.05 -7.04 -5.90
CA ALA A 63 0.19 -5.72 -5.32
C ALA A 63 -1.06 -5.13 -4.65
N LYS A 64 -2.23 -5.24 -5.32
CA LYS A 64 -3.52 -4.85 -4.73
C LYS A 64 -3.87 -5.66 -3.49
N LEU A 65 -3.62 -6.97 -3.52
CA LEU A 65 -3.95 -7.86 -2.40
C LEU A 65 -3.13 -7.52 -1.15
N LEU A 66 -1.83 -7.31 -1.32
CA LEU A 66 -0.90 -6.90 -0.27
C LEU A 66 -1.32 -5.56 0.36
N LEU A 67 -1.63 -4.57 -0.49
CA LEU A 67 -2.10 -3.28 -0.01
C LEU A 67 -3.44 -3.39 0.71
N LYS A 68 -4.39 -4.16 0.18
CA LYS A 68 -5.68 -4.38 0.85
C LYS A 68 -5.55 -5.14 2.18
N SER A 69 -4.54 -6.01 2.34
CA SER A 69 -4.36 -6.80 3.55
C SER A 69 -3.54 -6.11 4.63
N HIS A 70 -2.67 -5.16 4.27
CA HIS A 70 -1.74 -4.53 5.22
C HIS A 70 -1.77 -3.00 5.24
N ALA A 71 -2.22 -2.34 4.16
CA ALA A 71 -2.32 -0.88 4.10
C ALA A 71 -3.70 -0.41 4.61
N PHE A 72 -3.90 -0.47 5.92
CA PHE A 72 -5.09 0.12 6.55
C PHE A 72 -4.76 1.55 6.99
N ILE A 73 -4.86 2.51 6.08
CA ILE A 73 -4.60 3.93 6.38
C ILE A 73 -5.75 4.80 5.90
N ASN A 74 -6.07 5.86 6.64
CA ASN A 74 -6.98 6.88 6.16
C ASN A 74 -6.28 7.75 5.12
N ILE A 75 -6.94 7.99 3.98
CA ILE A 75 -6.38 8.78 2.87
C ILE A 75 -6.00 10.20 3.34
N ARG A 76 -6.79 10.82 4.22
CA ARG A 76 -6.46 12.17 4.71
C ARG A 76 -5.18 12.17 5.54
N ASP A 77 -5.05 11.20 6.45
CA ASP A 77 -3.88 11.12 7.32
C ASP A 77 -2.65 10.63 6.55
N TYR A 78 -2.83 9.81 5.50
CA TYR A 78 -1.78 9.48 4.53
C TYR A 78 -1.24 10.74 3.84
N LEU A 79 -2.11 11.63 3.34
CA LEU A 79 -1.67 12.86 2.66
C LEU A 79 -0.90 13.79 3.61
N ASN A 80 -1.32 13.87 4.87
CA ASN A 80 -0.63 14.67 5.88
C ASN A 80 0.75 14.07 6.20
N ALA A 81 0.82 12.76 6.46
CA ALA A 81 2.05 12.09 6.87
C ALA A 81 3.02 11.80 5.71
N ARG A 82 2.58 11.93 4.46
CA ARG A 82 3.40 11.67 3.28
C ARG A 82 4.63 12.58 3.20
N GLY A 83 4.53 13.82 3.67
CA GLY A 83 5.67 14.75 3.74
C GLY A 83 6.62 14.46 4.90
N ASP A 84 6.13 13.85 5.97
CA ASP A 84 6.86 13.61 7.22
C ASP A 84 7.67 12.30 7.21
N GLY A 85 7.56 11.53 6.11
CA GLY A 85 8.34 10.33 5.86
C GLY A 85 7.79 9.05 6.50
N PHE A 86 8.62 8.01 6.46
CA PHE A 86 8.21 6.64 6.78
C PHE A 86 7.70 6.45 8.23
N ALA A 87 8.37 7.09 9.19
CA ALA A 87 8.02 6.95 10.60
C ALA A 87 6.64 7.54 10.93
N ALA A 88 6.24 8.63 10.27
CA ALA A 88 4.92 9.22 10.42
C ALA A 88 3.84 8.33 9.79
N LEU A 89 4.10 7.80 8.60
CA LEU A 89 3.19 6.85 7.94
C LEU A 89 2.95 5.59 8.78
N GLN A 90 3.99 5.03 9.42
CA GLN A 90 3.83 3.88 10.32
C GLN A 90 2.95 4.16 11.53
N LYS A 91 2.99 5.39 12.08
CA LYS A 91 2.15 5.79 13.23
C LYS A 91 0.68 5.92 12.85
N VAL A 92 0.41 6.38 11.62
CA VAL A 92 -0.93 6.57 11.09
C VAL A 92 -1.52 5.26 10.54
N LEU A 93 -0.68 4.29 10.23
CA LEU A 93 -1.11 2.98 9.77
C LEU A 93 -1.86 2.23 10.87
N HIS A 94 -3.09 1.81 10.57
CA HIS A 94 -3.87 0.99 11.49
C HIS A 94 -3.42 -0.47 11.49
N PRO A 95 -3.48 -1.14 12.65
CA PRO A 95 -3.15 -2.56 12.75
C PRO A 95 -4.20 -3.46 12.07
N SER A 96 -5.43 -2.98 11.89
CA SER A 96 -6.51 -3.75 11.27
C SER A 96 -7.53 -2.88 10.54
N ARG A 97 -8.20 -3.48 9.55
CA ARG A 97 -9.35 -2.87 8.86
C ARG A 97 -10.43 -2.41 9.82
N ARG A 98 -10.69 -3.16 10.90
CA ARG A 98 -11.73 -2.81 11.90
C ARG A 98 -11.38 -1.52 12.64
N SER A 99 -10.10 -1.31 12.97
CA SER A 99 -9.61 -0.08 13.60
C SER A 99 -9.83 1.14 12.71
N LEU A 100 -9.45 1.03 11.42
CA LEU A 100 -9.67 2.10 10.43
C LEU A 100 -11.16 2.40 10.23
N VAL A 101 -12.00 1.37 10.09
CA VAL A 101 -13.45 1.54 9.95
C VAL A 101 -14.07 2.20 11.18
N ARG A 102 -13.58 1.87 12.38
CA ARG A 102 -14.03 2.48 13.63
C ARG A 102 -13.66 3.96 13.66
N GLU A 103 -12.43 4.32 13.31
CA GLU A 103 -12.02 5.73 13.27
C GLU A 103 -12.85 6.54 12.25
N ILE A 104 -13.01 6.04 11.03
CA ILE A 104 -13.83 6.68 9.99
C ILE A 104 -15.29 6.87 10.44
N ARG A 105 -15.80 5.97 11.28
CA ARG A 105 -17.15 6.08 11.87
C ARG A 105 -17.18 7.14 12.98
N THR A 106 -16.19 7.18 13.84
CA THR A 106 -16.11 8.16 14.94
C THR A 106 -15.78 9.56 14.47
N GLN A 107 -15.05 9.70 13.37
CA GLN A 107 -14.54 10.98 12.86
C GLN A 107 -14.95 11.19 11.41
N PRO A 108 -16.23 11.52 11.14
CA PRO A 108 -16.73 11.73 9.78
C PRO A 108 -16.02 12.91 9.07
N LYS A 109 -15.49 13.89 9.81
CA LYS A 109 -14.76 15.04 9.29
C LYS A 109 -13.44 14.68 8.61
N LYS A 110 -12.85 13.52 8.92
CA LYS A 110 -11.60 13.06 8.30
C LYS A 110 -11.80 12.32 6.98
N ARG A 111 -13.04 12.18 6.50
CA ARG A 111 -13.34 11.50 5.23
C ARG A 111 -12.94 12.36 4.04
N VAL A 112 -12.42 11.70 3.00
CA VAL A 112 -12.08 12.31 1.72
C VAL A 112 -13.18 11.99 0.71
N PRO A 113 -13.63 12.95 -0.13
CA PRO A 113 -14.68 12.70 -1.12
C PRO A 113 -14.24 11.64 -2.14
N LEU A 114 -15.15 10.69 -2.42
CA LEU A 114 -14.87 9.53 -3.28
C LEU A 114 -14.45 9.94 -4.70
N GLY A 115 -15.04 11.01 -5.25
CA GLY A 115 -14.69 11.52 -6.58
C GLY A 115 -13.23 11.94 -6.67
N TRP A 116 -12.75 12.66 -5.66
CA TRP A 116 -11.35 13.08 -5.56
C TRP A 116 -10.42 11.87 -5.42
N VAL A 117 -10.76 10.89 -4.57
CA VAL A 117 -9.95 9.67 -4.40
C VAL A 117 -9.79 8.90 -5.72
N LYS A 118 -10.85 8.82 -6.53
CA LYS A 118 -10.81 8.16 -7.83
C LYS A 118 -9.91 8.92 -8.82
N GLN A 119 -9.98 10.25 -8.83
CA GLN A 119 -9.13 11.10 -9.67
C GLN A 119 -7.65 10.99 -9.26
N SER A 120 -7.39 10.96 -7.95
CA SER A 120 -6.07 10.82 -7.36
C SER A 120 -5.56 9.37 -7.33
N GLY A 121 -6.15 8.41 -8.04
CA GLY A 121 -5.59 7.05 -8.14
C GLY A 121 -5.47 6.23 -6.84
N LEU A 122 -5.89 6.75 -5.69
CA LEU A 122 -5.78 6.12 -4.36
C LEU A 122 -6.92 5.14 -4.08
N ASN A 123 -7.59 4.65 -5.13
CA ASN A 123 -8.69 3.68 -5.03
C ASN A 123 -8.30 2.40 -4.27
N VAL A 124 -7.01 2.02 -4.29
CA VAL A 124 -6.53 0.82 -3.59
C VAL A 124 -6.53 0.98 -2.06
N LEU A 125 -6.47 2.21 -1.55
CA LEU A 125 -6.57 2.51 -0.12
C LEU A 125 -8.03 2.64 0.36
N LEU A 126 -9.01 2.55 -0.54
CA LEU A 126 -10.41 2.63 -0.16
C LEU A 126 -10.83 1.38 0.60
N VAL A 127 -11.34 1.60 1.81
CA VAL A 127 -12.02 0.56 2.57
C VAL A 127 -13.47 0.48 2.12
N SER A 128 -13.78 -0.43 1.21
CA SER A 128 -15.19 -0.79 0.93
C SER A 128 -15.75 -1.51 2.14
N ARG A 129 -16.91 -1.11 2.67
CA ARG A 129 -17.75 -1.98 3.51
C ARG A 129 -18.28 -3.11 2.60
N TYR A 130 -18.23 -4.34 3.06
CA TYR A 130 -19.04 -5.43 2.53
C TYR A 130 -20.21 -5.58 3.51
#